data_AF-A0A0C2GMV3-F1
#
_entry.id   AF-A0A0C2GMV3-F1
#
_cell.length_a   1.000
_cell.length_b   1.000
_cell.length_c   1.000
_cell.angle_alpha   90.00
_cell.angle_beta   90.00
_cell.angle_gamma   90.00
#
_symmetry.space_group_name_H-M   'P 1'
#
loop_
_entity.id
_entity.type
_entity.pdbx_description
1 polymer ?
#
loop_
_entity_poly.entity_id
_entity_poly.type
_entity_poly.pdbx_seq_one_letter_code
_entity_poly.pdbx_strand_id
1 'polypeptide(L)'
;MVPMAYNPNVRSVLLANAAHADLEALQPYYYEMGMHLCNSLSETVSVALAECLLKTMVQRIGGIVLRAIHGNETPRRIDNLEKKLYEESAKNRDRLQDYFRTQRSTKGRKRRYE
;
A
#
# COMPACT_ATOMS: atom_id res chain seq x y z
N MET A 1 7.69 -14.81 -22.85
CA MET A 1 8.76 -14.62 -21.85
C MET A 1 8.30 -13.56 -20.88
N VAL A 2 8.41 -13.79 -19.56
CA VAL A 2 7.90 -12.87 -18.53
C VAL A 2 9.01 -11.87 -18.15
N PRO A 3 8.72 -10.57 -17.91
CA PRO A 3 9.75 -9.61 -17.47
C PRO A 3 10.45 -10.07 -16.19
N MET A 4 11.70 -9.64 -15.98
CA MET A 4 12.52 -10.07 -14.83
C MET A 4 11.81 -9.85 -13.48
N ALA A 5 11.08 -8.74 -13.33
CA ALA A 5 10.35 -8.41 -12.11
C ALA A 5 9.29 -9.46 -11.71
N TYR A 6 8.84 -10.30 -12.64
CA TYR A 6 7.78 -11.30 -12.40
C TYR A 6 8.25 -12.73 -12.67
N ASN A 7 9.56 -12.94 -12.80
CA ASN A 7 10.10 -14.27 -13.01
C ASN A 7 9.87 -15.16 -11.76
N PRO A 8 9.92 -16.50 -11.90
CA PRO A 8 9.68 -17.41 -10.78
C PRO A 8 10.56 -17.14 -9.55
N ASN A 9 11.84 -16.79 -9.74
CA ASN A 9 12.78 -16.55 -8.63
C ASN A 9 12.37 -15.33 -7.80
N VAL A 10 12.04 -14.21 -8.46
CA VAL A 10 11.57 -13.00 -7.78
C VAL A 10 10.25 -13.27 -7.07
N ARG A 11 9.31 -14.01 -7.70
CA ARG A 11 8.07 -14.41 -7.04
C ARG A 11 8.33 -15.25 -5.79
N SER A 12 9.25 -16.22 -5.83
CA SER A 12 9.61 -17.02 -4.67
C SER A 12 10.16 -16.17 -3.52
N VAL A 13 11.00 -15.17 -3.82
CA VAL A 13 11.53 -14.24 -2.81
C VAL A 13 10.41 -13.40 -2.19
N LEU A 14 9.53 -12.82 -3.01
CA LEU A 14 8.40 -12.01 -2.53
C LEU A 14 7.39 -12.83 -1.73
N LEU A 15 7.13 -14.07 -2.15
CA LEU A 15 6.27 -15.00 -1.42
C LEU A 15 6.85 -15.37 -0.05
N ALA A 16 8.18 -15.48 0.06
CA ALA A 16 8.85 -15.76 1.33
C ALA A 16 8.82 -14.57 2.28
N ASN A 17 9.18 -13.37 1.81
CA ASN A 17 9.11 -12.14 2.60
C ASN A 17 9.11 -10.88 1.71
N ALA A 18 7.92 -10.33 1.48
CA ALA A 18 7.74 -9.10 0.72
C ALA A 18 7.96 -7.82 1.56
N ALA A 19 8.02 -7.90 2.90
CA ALA A 19 8.03 -6.72 3.76
C ALA A 19 9.26 -5.81 3.56
N HIS A 20 10.38 -6.37 3.13
CA HIS A 20 11.64 -5.64 2.91
C HIS A 20 12.02 -5.49 1.43
N ALA A 21 11.19 -5.99 0.53
CA ALA A 21 11.44 -5.91 -0.90
C ALA A 21 11.36 -4.47 -1.41
N ASP A 22 12.25 -4.15 -2.34
CA ASP A 22 12.27 -2.85 -3.01
C ASP A 22 11.45 -2.88 -4.30
N LEU A 23 10.15 -2.66 -4.15
CA LEU A 23 9.23 -2.68 -5.28
C LEU A 23 9.45 -1.48 -6.20
N GLU A 24 9.91 -0.35 -5.68
CA GLU A 24 10.22 0.84 -6.47
C GLU A 24 11.38 0.58 -7.43
N ALA A 25 12.45 -0.06 -6.95
CA ALA A 25 13.57 -0.45 -7.80
C ALA A 25 13.25 -1.64 -8.71
N LEU A 26 12.41 -2.57 -8.26
CA LEU A 26 12.03 -3.76 -9.02
C LEU A 26 11.12 -3.42 -10.21
N GLN A 27 10.05 -2.67 -9.95
CA GLN A 27 9.08 -2.19 -10.92
C GLN A 27 8.18 -1.12 -10.26
N PRO A 28 8.33 0.18 -10.58
CA PRO A 28 7.58 1.26 -9.93
C PRO A 28 6.05 1.11 -9.96
N TYR A 29 5.50 0.40 -10.95
CA TYR A 29 4.09 0.05 -11.07
C TYR A 29 3.86 -1.46 -10.92
N TYR A 30 4.49 -2.07 -9.90
CA TYR A 30 4.58 -3.52 -9.74
C TYR A 30 3.21 -4.20 -9.79
N TYR A 31 2.22 -3.71 -9.03
CA TYR A 31 0.90 -4.32 -9.00
C TYR A 31 0.11 -4.08 -10.29
N GLU A 32 0.08 -2.84 -10.79
CA GLU A 32 -0.68 -2.50 -12.01
C GLU A 32 -0.18 -3.28 -13.23
N MET A 33 1.14 -3.28 -13.45
CA MET A 33 1.76 -4.03 -14.54
C MET A 33 1.60 -5.54 -14.35
N GLY A 34 1.69 -6.03 -13.10
CA GLY A 34 1.47 -7.44 -12.79
C GLY A 34 0.05 -7.91 -13.12
N MET A 35 -0.96 -7.09 -12.78
CA MET A 35 -2.36 -7.36 -13.11
C MET A 35 -2.60 -7.39 -14.63
N HIS A 36 -1.99 -6.46 -15.37
CA HIS A 36 -2.06 -6.47 -16.83
C HIS A 36 -1.43 -7.73 -17.44
N LEU A 37 -0.27 -8.16 -16.90
CA LEU A 37 0.39 -9.37 -17.34
C LEU A 37 -0.43 -10.63 -17.10
N CYS A 38 -1.18 -10.72 -15.99
CA CYS A 38 -2.07 -11.86 -15.73
C CYS A 38 -3.05 -12.13 -16.88
N ASN A 39 -3.49 -11.09 -17.61
CA ASN A 39 -4.43 -11.23 -18.74
C ASN A 39 -3.76 -11.72 -20.04
N SER A 40 -2.43 -11.71 -20.11
CA SER A 40 -1.66 -12.06 -21.32
C SER A 40 -0.84 -13.33 -21.18
N LEU A 41 -0.89 -13.99 -20.02
CA LEU A 41 -0.12 -15.18 -19.70
C LEU A 41 -1.00 -16.43 -19.72
N SER A 42 -0.37 -17.60 -19.82
CA SER A 42 -1.07 -18.88 -19.66
C SER A 42 -1.69 -18.99 -18.26
N GLU A 43 -2.81 -19.69 -18.16
CA GLU A 43 -3.61 -19.82 -16.93
C GLU A 43 -2.77 -20.20 -15.70
N THR A 44 -1.88 -21.19 -15.84
CA THR A 44 -1.00 -21.63 -14.75
C THR A 44 -0.05 -20.53 -14.26
N VAL A 45 0.50 -19.74 -15.18
CA VAL A 45 1.46 -18.68 -14.87
C VAL A 45 0.74 -17.45 -14.33
N SER A 46 -0.44 -17.13 -14.88
CA SER A 46 -1.26 -16.00 -14.45
C SER A 46 -1.81 -16.21 -13.04
N VAL A 47 -2.29 -17.41 -12.71
CA VAL A 47 -2.75 -17.74 -11.34
C VAL A 47 -1.60 -17.60 -10.34
N ALA A 48 -0.43 -18.17 -10.64
CA ALA A 48 0.74 -18.07 -9.76
C ALA A 48 1.24 -16.61 -9.62
N LEU A 49 1.14 -15.80 -10.67
CA LEU A 49 1.46 -14.37 -10.60
C LEU A 49 0.45 -13.62 -9.74
N ALA A 50 -0.85 -13.81 -9.98
CA ALA A 50 -1.92 -13.19 -9.21
C ALA A 50 -1.82 -13.51 -7.72
N GLU A 51 -1.53 -14.77 -7.37
CA GLU A 51 -1.30 -15.19 -5.99
C GLU A 51 -0.11 -14.46 -5.37
N CYS A 52 0.99 -14.33 -6.11
CA CYS A 52 2.16 -13.59 -5.66
C CYS A 52 1.86 -12.10 -5.43
N LEU A 53 1.16 -11.44 -6.36
CA LEU A 53 0.75 -10.05 -6.21
C LEU A 53 -0.11 -9.85 -4.95
N LEU A 54 -1.12 -10.70 -4.77
CA LEU A 54 -2.02 -10.63 -3.62
C LEU A 54 -1.26 -10.84 -2.30
N LYS A 55 -0.44 -11.88 -2.20
CA LYS A 55 0.36 -12.16 -1.00
C LYS A 55 1.34 -11.05 -0.68
N THR A 56 1.96 -10.46 -1.70
CA THR A 56 2.88 -9.30 -1.55
C THR A 56 2.13 -8.13 -0.92
N MET A 57 0.95 -7.80 -1.42
CA MET A 57 0.12 -6.71 -0.88
C MET A 57 -0.32 -6.98 0.56
N VAL A 58 -0.81 -8.19 0.85
CA VAL A 58 -1.25 -8.59 2.20
C VAL A 58 -0.12 -8.47 3.24
N GLN A 59 1.10 -8.86 2.88
CA GLN A 59 2.25 -8.74 3.78
C GLN A 59 2.63 -7.28 4.09
N ARG A 60 2.33 -6.34 3.18
CA ARG A 60 2.84 -4.96 3.24
C ARG A 60 1.79 -3.93 3.67
N ILE A 61 0.50 -4.18 3.39
CA ILE A 61 -0.59 -3.22 3.58
C ILE A 61 -0.68 -2.69 5.02
N GLY A 62 -0.53 -3.57 6.01
CA GLY A 62 -0.61 -3.19 7.43
C GLY A 62 0.48 -2.20 7.82
N GLY A 63 1.71 -2.41 7.35
CA GLY A 63 2.84 -1.52 7.64
C GLY A 63 2.69 -0.13 7.01
N ILE A 64 2.12 -0.07 5.80
CA ILE A 64 1.86 1.19 5.09
C ILE A 64 0.79 2.01 5.82
N VAL A 65 -0.35 1.38 6.12
CA VAL A 65 -1.48 2.04 6.79
C VAL A 65 -1.09 2.50 8.20
N LEU A 66 -0.38 1.66 8.96
CA LEU A 66 0.07 2.01 10.31
C LEU A 66 0.98 3.24 10.32
N ARG A 67 1.92 3.32 9.37
CA ARG A 67 2.81 4.51 9.23
C ARG A 67 2.02 5.76 8.90
N ALA A 68 1.04 5.67 8.00
CA ALA A 68 0.18 6.79 7.64
C ALA A 68 -0.63 7.29 8.84
N ILE A 69 -1.23 6.39 9.63
CA ILE A 69 -2.01 6.72 10.84
C ILE A 69 -1.15 7.44 11.89
N HIS A 70 0.11 7.02 12.07
CA HIS A 70 1.02 7.67 13.01
C HIS A 70 1.59 9.00 12.48
N GLY A 71 1.39 9.34 11.21
CA GLY A 71 1.98 10.54 10.60
C GLY A 71 3.48 10.44 10.39
N ASN A 72 3.98 9.24 10.18
CA ASN A 72 5.39 9.01 9.86
C ASN A 72 5.70 9.52 8.44
N GLU A 73 6.96 9.47 8.03
CA GLU A 73 7.31 9.72 6.62
C GLU A 73 6.75 8.62 5.71
N THR A 74 6.49 8.99 4.44
CA THR A 74 6.14 8.04 3.38
C THR A 74 7.17 6.91 3.34
N PRO A 75 6.74 5.64 3.36
CA PRO A 75 7.67 4.52 3.27
C PRO A 75 8.50 4.65 1.98
N ARG A 76 9.81 4.35 2.08
CA ARG A 76 10.66 4.19 0.89
C ARG A 76 10.45 2.77 0.34
N ARG A 77 10.86 2.51 -0.92
CA ARG A 77 10.87 1.15 -1.50
C ARG A 77 9.48 0.53 -1.73
N ILE A 78 8.48 1.39 -1.89
CA ILE A 78 7.09 1.02 -2.17
C ILE A 78 6.73 1.39 -3.60
N ASP A 79 5.85 0.61 -4.22
CA ASP A 79 5.39 0.90 -5.57
C ASP A 79 4.36 2.05 -5.58
N ASN A 80 3.92 2.49 -6.75
CA ASN A 80 2.99 3.63 -6.87
C ASN A 80 1.59 3.34 -6.33
N LEU A 81 1.11 2.09 -6.37
CA LEU A 81 -0.17 1.74 -5.76
C LEU A 81 -0.08 1.86 -4.22
N GLU A 82 1.03 1.40 -3.64
CA GLU A 82 1.31 1.54 -2.21
C GLU A 82 1.49 2.99 -1.78
N LYS A 83 2.12 3.83 -2.61
CA LYS A 83 2.20 5.29 -2.37
C LYS A 83 0.82 5.92 -2.32
N LYS A 84 -0.06 5.57 -3.27
CA LYS A 84 -1.44 6.07 -3.29
C LYS A 84 -2.22 5.62 -2.05
N LEU A 85 -2.06 4.37 -1.61
CA LEU A 85 -2.66 3.89 -0.37
C LEU A 85 -2.18 4.70 0.85
N TYR A 86 -0.89 4.98 0.92
CA TYR A 86 -0.31 5.78 1.98
C TYR A 86 -0.90 7.20 2.01
N GLU A 87 -0.94 7.87 0.86
CA GLU A 87 -1.47 9.23 0.72
C GLU A 87 -2.95 9.31 1.12
N GLU A 88 -3.78 8.38 0.65
CA GLU A 88 -5.20 8.34 1.03
C GLU A 88 -5.38 8.05 2.52
N SER A 89 -4.55 7.18 3.10
CA SER A 89 -4.57 6.91 4.54
C SER A 89 -4.16 8.14 5.36
N ALA A 90 -3.16 8.90 4.90
CA ALA A 90 -2.72 10.13 5.54
C ALA A 90 -3.78 11.23 5.46
N LYS A 91 -4.40 11.43 4.28
CA LYS A 91 -5.53 12.36 4.10
C LYS A 91 -6.70 12.01 5.03
N ASN A 92 -7.02 10.72 5.17
CA ASN A 92 -8.07 10.27 6.07
C ASN A 92 -7.74 10.58 7.54
N ARG A 93 -6.49 10.33 7.97
CA ARG A 93 -6.01 10.70 9.31
C ARG A 93 -6.18 12.20 9.57
N ASP A 94 -5.76 13.05 8.64
CA ASP A 94 -5.82 14.50 8.80
C ASP A 94 -7.26 15.00 8.94
N ARG A 95 -8.16 14.52 8.07
CA ARG A 95 -9.60 14.81 8.14
C ARG A 95 -10.20 14.39 9.48
N LEU A 96 -9.81 13.21 9.99
CA LEU A 96 -10.28 12.69 11.26
C LEU A 96 -9.76 13.51 12.45
N GLN A 97 -8.50 13.96 12.41
CA GLN A 97 -7.94 14.87 13.41
C GLN A 97 -8.66 16.22 13.43
N ASP A 98 -8.91 16.80 12.25
CA ASP A 98 -9.62 18.08 12.12
C ASP A 98 -11.06 17.98 12.60
N TYR A 99 -11.75 16.88 12.30
CA TYR A 99 -13.07 16.58 12.83
C TYR A 99 -13.08 16.58 14.36
N PHE A 100 -12.13 15.88 15.00
CA PHE A 100 -12.03 15.83 16.46
C PHE A 100 -11.63 17.17 17.09
N ARG A 101 -10.76 17.95 16.43
CA ARG A 101 -10.42 19.32 16.87
C ARG A 101 -11.65 20.23 16.85
N THR A 102 -12.44 20.18 15.78
CA THR A 102 -13.66 20.97 15.61
C THR A 102 -14.72 20.61 16.67
N GLN A 103 -14.89 19.32 16.95
CA GLN A 103 -15.76 18.80 18.02
C GLN A 103 -15.38 19.31 19.42
N ARG A 104 -14.07 19.38 19.73
CA ARG A 104 -13.58 19.90 21.01
C ARG A 104 -13.81 21.41 21.14
N SER A 105 -13.58 22.17 20.05
CA SER A 105 -13.78 23.62 20.02
C SER A 105 -15.25 24.02 20.24
N THR A 106 -16.19 23.32 19.61
CA THR A 106 -17.63 23.56 19.75
C THR A 106 -18.17 23.23 21.15
N LYS A 107 -17.66 22.18 21.81
CA LYS A 107 -18.00 21.89 23.21
C LYS A 107 -17.44 22.94 24.19
N GLY A 108 -16.24 23.45 23.96
CA GLY A 108 -15.64 24.51 24.79
C GLY A 108 -16.37 25.85 24.69
N ARG A 109 -16.93 26.18 23.52
CA ARG A 109 -17.66 27.43 23.28
C ARG A 109 -19.02 27.49 23.99
N LYS A 110 -19.70 26.34 24.19
CA LYS A 110 -20.98 26.27 24.91
C LYS A 110 -20.86 26.52 26.42
N ARG A 111 -19.70 26.29 27.03
CA ARG A 111 -19.48 26.46 28.49
C ARG A 111 -19.14 27.90 28.92
N ARG A 112 -19.04 28.85 28.00
CA ARG A 112 -18.69 30.25 28.31
C ARG A 112 -19.91 31.18 28.48
N TYR A 113 -21.12 30.64 28.40
CA TYR A 113 -22.37 31.40 28.50
C TYR A 113 -23.29 30.88 29.63
N GLU A 114 -22.74 30.15 30.60
CA GLU A 114 -23.40 29.81 31.87
C GLU A 114 -22.73 30.55 33.02
#